data_AF-A0A7S3U2L0-F1
#
_entry.id   AF-A0A7S3U2L0-F1
#
_cell.length_a   1.000
_cell.length_b   1.000
_cell.length_c   1.000
_cell.angle_alpha   90.00
_cell.angle_beta   90.00
_cell.angle_gamma   90.00
#
_symmetry.space_group_name_H-M   'P 1'
#
loop_
_entity.id
_entity.type
_entity.pdbx_description
1 polymer ?
#
loop_
_entity_poly.entity_id
_entity_poly.type
_entity_poly.pdbx_seq_one_letter_code
_entity_poly.pdbx_strand_id
1 'polypeptide(L)'
;ELSKTAYSTICQLGGAGLVKLLSLITDASAALKESDAGSCLAARCGGGQPGARAEVQMFEEDFEVMNLDDHMHDEAQSVNVARKPPKPPQTRPCSAATAGQPARAVPSYPADDVGVSLSISPIERLELCLPVVNGMIYTIGEMRQIIIDGGGLSTILRLLPRAPPHIQEEALHVVLNSTYSQPADVKQFVLDLGMVSTVAELAAVARERGQLGVAGMCYAAICSLAEGFERACAELAADSALIEQLVSSCSAIGHQAGSDETEMVERATELFLVLFNSPAAKSAILRHGGL
;
A
#
# COMPACT_ATOMS: atom_id res chain seq x y z
N GLU A 1 -17.55 11.46 -6.41
CA GLU A 1 -18.44 11.73 -5.26
C GLU A 1 -18.68 10.52 -4.36
N LEU A 2 -18.85 9.31 -4.91
CA LEU A 2 -19.01 8.06 -4.13
C LEU A 2 -17.88 7.80 -3.12
N SER A 3 -16.63 8.12 -3.47
CA SER A 3 -15.47 8.00 -2.56
C SER A 3 -15.52 8.96 -1.36
N LYS A 4 -16.01 10.19 -1.54
CA LYS A 4 -16.15 11.18 -0.45
C LYS A 4 -17.24 10.79 0.54
N THR A 5 -18.36 10.26 0.03
CA THR A 5 -19.46 9.76 0.87
C THR A 5 -19.06 8.49 1.61
N ALA A 6 -18.42 7.53 0.94
CA ALA A 6 -17.90 6.31 1.57
C ALA A 6 -16.86 6.63 2.66
N TYR A 7 -15.92 7.53 2.38
CA TYR A 7 -14.93 8.00 3.34
C TYR A 7 -15.58 8.67 4.56
N SER A 8 -16.54 9.57 4.34
CA SER A 8 -17.27 10.23 5.42
C SER A 8 -18.07 9.24 6.27
N THR A 9 -18.76 8.29 5.64
CA THR A 9 -19.53 7.24 6.33
C THR A 9 -18.62 6.31 7.13
N ILE A 10 -17.46 5.91 6.61
CA ILE A 10 -16.55 5.03 7.37
C ILE A 10 -15.89 5.79 8.52
N CYS A 11 -15.54 7.07 8.33
CA CYS A 11 -15.09 7.93 9.43
C CYS A 11 -16.18 8.10 10.52
N GLN A 12 -17.47 8.09 10.14
CA GLN A 12 -18.59 8.13 11.09
C GLN A 12 -18.83 6.77 11.78
N LEU A 13 -18.64 5.66 11.08
CA LEU A 13 -18.80 4.29 11.60
C LEU A 13 -17.58 3.81 12.42
N GLY A 14 -16.45 4.52 12.33
CA GLY A 14 -15.21 4.19 13.02
C GLY A 14 -14.69 2.79 12.70
N GLY A 15 -14.16 2.10 13.70
CA GLY A 15 -13.57 0.76 13.53
C GLY A 15 -14.54 -0.29 12.98
N ALA A 16 -15.85 -0.19 13.26
CA ALA A 16 -16.85 -1.13 12.72
C ALA A 16 -17.02 -0.98 11.20
N GLY A 17 -17.00 0.25 10.69
CA GLY A 17 -17.03 0.51 9.26
C GLY A 17 -15.79 -0.03 8.55
N LEU A 18 -14.63 0.09 9.20
CA LEU A 18 -13.37 -0.41 8.67
C LEU A 18 -13.31 -1.95 8.63
N VAL A 19 -13.77 -2.62 9.68
CA VAL A 19 -13.89 -4.09 9.69
C VAL A 19 -14.81 -4.57 8.56
N LYS A 20 -15.93 -3.86 8.32
CA LYS A 20 -16.81 -4.17 7.20
C LYS A 20 -16.11 -3.98 5.86
N LEU A 21 -15.36 -2.89 5.69
CA LEU A 21 -14.57 -2.62 4.48
C LEU A 21 -13.56 -3.75 4.19
N LEU A 22 -12.79 -4.17 5.20
CA LEU A 22 -11.83 -5.26 5.07
C LEU A 22 -12.50 -6.59 4.75
N SER A 23 -13.69 -6.86 5.31
CA SER A 23 -14.48 -8.05 4.95
C SER A 23 -14.89 -8.02 3.48
N LEU A 24 -15.30 -6.86 2.95
CA LEU A 24 -15.69 -6.71 1.55
C LEU A 24 -14.52 -6.96 0.59
N ILE A 25 -13.32 -6.45 0.93
CA ILE A 25 -12.10 -6.72 0.17
C ILE A 25 -11.73 -8.20 0.24
N THR A 26 -11.82 -8.80 1.42
CA THR A 26 -11.51 -10.22 1.61
C THR A 26 -12.44 -11.12 0.80
N ASP A 27 -13.75 -10.84 0.85
CA ASP A 27 -14.76 -11.59 0.11
C ASP A 27 -14.59 -11.41 -1.41
N ALA A 28 -14.31 -10.18 -1.87
CA ALA A 28 -14.04 -9.92 -3.27
C ALA A 28 -12.76 -10.62 -3.75
N SER A 29 -11.68 -10.55 -2.97
CA SER A 29 -10.41 -11.23 -3.24
C SER A 29 -10.59 -12.74 -3.34
N ALA A 30 -11.41 -13.33 -2.45
CA ALA A 30 -11.74 -14.76 -2.48
C ALA A 30 -12.61 -15.15 -3.68
N ALA A 31 -13.46 -14.23 -4.16
CA ALA A 31 -14.33 -14.44 -5.30
C ALA A 31 -13.61 -14.28 -6.66
N LEU A 32 -12.44 -13.63 -6.69
CA LEU A 32 -11.58 -13.66 -7.87
C LEU A 32 -11.10 -15.10 -8.08
N LYS A 33 -11.56 -15.72 -9.17
CA LYS A 33 -10.97 -16.97 -9.66
C LYS A 33 -9.48 -16.71 -9.88
N GLU A 34 -8.65 -17.73 -9.68
CA GLU A 34 -7.24 -17.66 -10.07
C GLU A 34 -7.18 -17.25 -11.55
N SER A 35 -6.85 -15.99 -11.78
CA SER A 35 -6.50 -15.52 -13.12
C SER A 35 -5.22 -16.24 -13.52
N ASP A 36 -4.91 -16.29 -14.82
CA ASP A 36 -3.66 -16.88 -15.30
C ASP A 36 -2.41 -16.23 -14.65
N ALA A 37 -2.52 -15.07 -13.97
CA ALA A 37 -1.49 -14.51 -13.09
C ALA A 37 -1.19 -15.40 -11.87
N GLY A 38 -2.22 -15.89 -11.18
CA GLY A 38 -2.08 -16.84 -10.08
C GLY A 38 -1.55 -18.19 -10.56
N SER A 39 -1.92 -18.59 -11.79
CA SER A 39 -1.40 -19.80 -12.43
C SER A 39 0.11 -19.73 -12.66
N CYS A 40 0.68 -18.61 -13.11
CA CYS A 40 2.14 -18.49 -13.30
C CYS A 40 2.95 -18.45 -11.99
N LEU A 41 2.45 -17.76 -10.96
CA LEU A 41 3.05 -17.80 -9.61
C LEU A 41 2.94 -19.20 -8.99
N ALA A 42 1.82 -19.91 -9.21
CA ALA A 42 1.66 -21.31 -8.80
C ALA A 42 2.48 -22.29 -9.68
N ALA A 43 2.69 -21.99 -10.96
CA ALA A 43 3.38 -22.83 -11.96
C ALA A 43 4.90 -22.63 -12.00
N ARG A 44 5.47 -21.61 -11.35
CA ARG A 44 6.89 -21.68 -10.94
C ARG A 44 7.13 -22.73 -9.84
N CYS A 45 6.08 -23.35 -9.31
CA CYS A 45 6.11 -24.66 -8.64
C CYS A 45 5.73 -25.86 -9.55
N GLY A 46 5.56 -25.71 -10.87
CA GLY A 46 5.19 -26.78 -11.81
C GLY A 46 5.07 -26.31 -13.27
N GLY A 47 6.02 -26.72 -14.12
CA GLY A 47 6.34 -26.06 -15.41
C GLY A 47 5.33 -26.13 -16.58
N GLY A 48 5.57 -25.27 -17.60
CA GLY A 48 5.29 -25.53 -19.02
C GLY A 48 4.14 -24.77 -19.72
N GLN A 49 4.47 -23.59 -20.29
CA GLN A 49 3.91 -22.80 -21.44
C GLN A 49 2.91 -23.44 -22.48
N PRO A 50 2.30 -22.66 -23.44
CA PRO A 50 1.64 -21.34 -23.36
C PRO A 50 0.40 -21.16 -24.31
N GLY A 51 -0.30 -20.01 -24.22
CA GLY A 51 -0.73 -19.27 -25.42
C GLY A 51 -2.19 -18.79 -25.52
N ALA A 52 -2.41 -17.46 -25.57
CA ALA A 52 -3.12 -16.70 -26.62
C ALA A 52 -3.44 -15.27 -26.16
N ARG A 53 -3.16 -14.28 -27.02
CA ARG A 53 -3.26 -12.83 -26.80
C ARG A 53 -4.63 -12.33 -27.27
N ALA A 54 -5.30 -11.48 -26.49
CA ALA A 54 -6.46 -10.70 -26.92
C ALA A 54 -6.25 -9.22 -26.59
N GLU A 55 -6.43 -8.37 -27.59
CA GLU A 55 -6.39 -6.91 -27.49
C GLU A 55 -7.67 -6.40 -26.81
N VAL A 56 -7.53 -5.51 -25.83
CA VAL A 56 -8.63 -4.71 -25.29
C VAL A 56 -8.18 -3.26 -25.26
N GLN A 57 -8.88 -2.41 -26.01
CA GLN A 57 -8.79 -0.96 -25.94
C GLN A 57 -9.48 -0.48 -24.66
N MET A 58 -8.85 0.37 -23.86
CA MET A 58 -9.51 1.08 -22.76
C MET A 58 -9.23 2.58 -22.83
N PHE A 59 -10.25 3.31 -22.36
CA PHE A 59 -10.42 4.75 -22.34
C PHE A 59 -9.49 5.41 -21.31
N GLU A 60 -8.87 6.52 -21.70
CA GLU A 60 -8.23 7.48 -20.80
C GLU A 60 -9.30 8.42 -20.24
N GLU A 61 -9.45 8.46 -18.90
CA GLU A 61 -10.09 9.59 -18.20
C GLU A 61 -9.11 10.13 -17.16
N ASP A 62 -8.80 11.41 -17.29
CA ASP A 62 -7.84 12.17 -16.49
C ASP A 62 -8.23 12.22 -15.00
N PHE A 63 -7.35 11.71 -14.13
CA PHE A 63 -7.43 11.93 -12.69
C PHE A 63 -6.63 13.20 -12.33
N GLU A 64 -7.34 14.30 -12.06
CA GLU A 64 -6.73 15.50 -11.46
C GLU A 64 -6.25 15.19 -10.02
N VAL A 65 -4.94 15.16 -9.83
CA VAL A 65 -4.28 15.12 -8.53
C VAL A 65 -4.49 16.47 -7.83
N MET A 66 -5.25 16.48 -6.73
CA MET A 66 -5.36 17.67 -5.87
C MET A 66 -4.04 17.87 -5.12
N ASN A 67 -3.24 18.85 -5.57
CA ASN A 67 -2.14 19.43 -4.78
C ASN A 67 -2.72 20.18 -3.57
N LEU A 68 -2.47 19.66 -2.37
CA LEU A 68 -2.67 20.36 -1.10
C LEU A 68 -1.30 20.60 -0.46
N ASP A 69 -0.49 21.42 -1.12
CA ASP A 69 0.71 22.03 -0.54
C ASP A 69 0.61 23.54 -0.76
N ASP A 70 -0.06 24.23 0.16
CA ASP A 70 0.15 25.65 0.39
C ASP A 70 -0.45 26.06 1.74
N HIS A 71 0.39 25.92 2.77
CA HIS A 71 0.48 26.76 3.97
C HIS A 71 1.09 25.95 5.09
N MET A 72 2.39 26.14 5.35
CA MET A 72 3.01 26.05 6.68
C MET A 72 4.49 26.46 6.60
N HIS A 73 4.76 27.69 6.13
CA HIS A 73 6.04 28.37 6.33
C HIS A 73 5.80 29.86 6.56
N ASP A 74 5.64 30.26 7.82
CA ASP A 74 6.40 31.37 8.41
C ASP A 74 6.04 31.54 9.88
N GLU A 75 7.07 31.49 10.74
CA GLU A 75 7.30 32.34 11.92
C GLU A 75 8.26 31.65 12.90
N ALA A 76 9.56 31.71 12.55
CA ALA A 76 10.63 31.63 13.52
C ALA A 76 11.23 33.03 13.68
N GLN A 77 10.67 33.83 14.58
CA GLN A 77 11.35 35.01 15.13
C GLN A 77 11.48 34.92 16.64
N SER A 78 12.74 34.91 17.07
CA SER A 78 13.22 34.91 18.43
C SER A 78 12.76 36.15 19.21
N VAL A 79 12.12 35.95 20.36
CA VAL A 79 12.05 36.97 21.42
C VAL A 79 12.40 36.32 22.77
N ASN A 80 13.60 36.64 23.26
CA ASN A 80 14.05 36.39 24.62
C ASN A 80 13.25 37.26 25.60
N VAL A 81 12.33 36.67 26.38
CA VAL A 81 11.89 37.24 27.67
C VAL A 81 11.65 36.12 28.67
N ALA A 82 12.40 36.17 29.78
CA ALA A 82 12.32 35.26 30.91
C ALA A 82 10.88 35.18 31.50
N ARG A 83 10.35 33.96 31.65
CA ARG A 83 9.13 33.68 32.44
C ARG A 83 9.36 32.53 33.42
N LYS A 84 8.96 32.77 34.67
CA LYS A 84 9.05 31.88 35.85
C LYS A 84 8.34 30.53 35.64
N PRO A 85 8.74 29.47 36.38
CA PRO A 85 8.13 28.15 36.28
C PRO A 85 6.68 28.12 36.84
N PRO A 86 5.78 27.32 36.25
CA PRO A 86 4.40 27.20 36.71
C PRO A 86 4.28 26.34 37.99
N LYS A 87 3.34 26.75 38.86
CA LYS A 87 2.97 26.08 40.11
C LYS A 87 2.09 24.84 39.85
N PRO A 88 2.19 23.77 40.67
CA PRO A 88 1.38 22.57 40.50
C PRO A 88 -0.10 22.81 40.88
N PRO A 89 -1.05 22.11 40.24
CA PRO A 89 -2.48 22.28 40.52
C PRO A 89 -2.85 21.69 41.89
N GLN A 90 -3.55 22.52 42.67
CA GLN A 90 -4.05 22.18 44.00
C GLN A 90 -5.29 21.29 43.91
N THR A 91 -5.24 20.18 44.65
CA THR A 91 -6.37 19.29 44.99
C THR A 91 -7.37 19.95 45.93
N ARG A 92 -8.68 19.79 45.68
CA ARG A 92 -9.79 19.74 46.67
C ARG A 92 -11.16 19.62 45.97
N PRO A 93 -12.23 19.17 46.66
CA PRO A 93 -12.43 17.85 47.26
C PRO A 93 -13.73 17.17 46.75
N CYS A 94 -13.86 15.87 47.01
CA CYS A 94 -15.10 15.10 46.81
C CYS A 94 -16.26 15.64 47.66
N SER A 95 -17.46 15.67 47.10
CA SER A 95 -18.74 15.70 47.83
C SER A 95 -19.80 14.96 47.01
N ALA A 96 -20.61 14.18 47.71
CA ALA A 96 -21.39 13.07 47.20
C ALA A 96 -22.76 13.44 46.61
N ALA A 97 -23.20 12.57 45.70
CA ALA A 97 -24.55 12.06 45.46
C ALA A 97 -25.71 13.04 45.16
N THR A 98 -26.20 13.00 43.92
CA THR A 98 -27.65 12.93 43.65
C THR A 98 -27.91 11.95 42.50
N ALA A 99 -28.83 11.03 42.76
CA ALA A 99 -29.29 9.99 41.86
C ALA A 99 -30.14 10.53 40.70
N GLY A 100 -30.15 9.80 39.59
CA GLY A 100 -31.28 9.73 38.67
C GLY A 100 -31.26 10.65 37.46
N GLN A 101 -30.47 10.32 36.44
CA GLN A 101 -30.84 10.58 35.03
C GLN A 101 -30.51 9.36 34.16
N PRO A 102 -31.44 8.92 33.29
CA PRO A 102 -31.26 7.71 32.49
C PRO A 102 -30.15 7.92 31.47
N ALA A 103 -29.37 6.86 31.25
CA ALA A 103 -28.40 6.77 30.17
C ALA A 103 -29.05 7.25 28.87
N ARG A 104 -28.48 8.32 28.30
CA ARG A 104 -28.88 8.83 26.99
C ARG A 104 -28.60 7.70 26.00
N ALA A 105 -29.66 7.09 25.49
CA ALA A 105 -29.58 6.03 24.51
C ALA A 105 -28.70 6.48 23.35
N VAL A 106 -27.57 5.79 23.16
CA VAL A 106 -26.82 5.82 21.91
C VAL A 106 -27.81 5.36 20.84
N PRO A 107 -28.03 6.11 19.74
CA PRO A 107 -28.90 5.63 18.68
C PRO A 107 -28.27 4.35 18.13
N SER A 108 -28.93 3.21 18.35
CA SER A 108 -28.66 2.00 17.61
C SER A 108 -29.12 2.26 16.18
N TYR A 109 -28.20 2.71 15.33
CA TYR A 109 -28.45 2.69 13.89
C TYR A 109 -28.51 1.23 13.45
N PRO A 110 -29.54 0.81 12.68
CA PRO A 110 -29.55 -0.51 12.07
C PRO A 110 -28.30 -0.64 11.19
N ALA A 111 -27.56 -1.73 11.35
CA ALA A 111 -26.30 -2.01 10.66
C ALA A 111 -26.49 -2.35 9.16
N ASP A 112 -27.58 -1.89 8.55
CA ASP A 112 -28.06 -2.34 7.24
C ASP A 112 -27.91 -1.28 6.12
N ASP A 113 -27.49 -0.05 6.43
CA ASP A 113 -27.39 1.04 5.43
C ASP A 113 -25.97 1.34 4.95
N VAL A 114 -25.13 0.30 4.82
CA VAL A 114 -24.14 0.28 3.73
C VAL A 114 -24.71 -0.63 2.65
N GLY A 115 -25.81 -0.17 2.06
CA GLY A 115 -26.48 -0.78 0.91
C GLY A 115 -25.63 -0.67 -0.35
N VAL A 116 -24.42 -1.22 -0.33
CA VAL A 116 -23.72 -1.63 -1.54
C VAL A 116 -24.51 -2.82 -2.05
N SER A 117 -25.43 -2.56 -2.98
CA SER A 117 -26.26 -3.57 -3.63
C SER A 117 -25.43 -4.82 -3.92
N LEU A 118 -25.90 -5.99 -3.50
CA LEU A 118 -25.31 -7.32 -3.72
C LEU A 118 -25.17 -7.71 -5.22
N SER A 119 -25.34 -6.75 -6.13
CA SER A 119 -25.22 -6.86 -7.58
C SER A 119 -23.87 -6.41 -8.14
N ILE A 120 -22.99 -5.84 -7.32
CA ILE A 120 -21.68 -5.32 -7.77
C ILE A 120 -20.66 -6.47 -7.82
N SER A 121 -19.93 -6.56 -8.95
CA SER A 121 -18.92 -7.59 -9.19
C SER A 121 -17.76 -7.51 -8.18
N PRO A 122 -16.97 -8.60 -8.01
CA PRO A 122 -15.80 -8.56 -7.14
C PRO A 122 -14.79 -7.48 -7.51
N ILE A 123 -14.58 -7.20 -8.81
CA ILE A 123 -13.64 -6.18 -9.29
C ILE A 123 -14.13 -4.78 -8.91
N GLU A 124 -15.36 -4.43 -9.29
CA GLU A 124 -15.95 -3.13 -8.94
C GLU A 124 -15.95 -2.89 -7.41
N ARG A 125 -16.12 -3.95 -6.61
CA ARG A 125 -16.01 -3.84 -5.15
C ARG A 125 -14.59 -3.46 -4.71
N LEU A 126 -13.57 -4.04 -5.32
CA LEU A 126 -12.18 -3.73 -5.03
C LEU A 126 -11.81 -2.30 -5.48
N GLU A 127 -12.28 -1.87 -6.66
CA GLU A 127 -12.11 -0.50 -7.15
C GLU A 127 -12.70 0.55 -6.19
N LEU A 128 -13.81 0.22 -5.53
CA LEU A 128 -14.42 1.09 -4.53
C LEU A 128 -13.70 1.06 -3.18
N CYS A 129 -13.20 -0.11 -2.76
CA CYS A 129 -12.70 -0.29 -1.40
C CYS A 129 -11.21 0.03 -1.24
N LEU A 130 -10.36 -0.31 -2.22
CA LEU A 130 -8.91 -0.12 -2.11
C LEU A 130 -8.49 1.34 -1.98
N PRO A 131 -9.04 2.31 -2.76
CA PRO A 131 -8.68 3.71 -2.60
C PRO A 131 -9.05 4.26 -1.22
N VAL A 132 -10.16 3.77 -0.64
CA VAL A 132 -10.60 4.17 0.70
C VAL A 132 -9.64 3.63 1.76
N VAL A 133 -9.25 2.36 1.67
CA VAL A 133 -8.21 1.78 2.54
C VAL A 133 -6.91 2.55 2.41
N ASN A 134 -6.46 2.82 1.17
CA ASN A 134 -5.24 3.57 0.89
C ASN A 134 -5.24 4.95 1.57
N GLY A 135 -6.33 5.71 1.38
CA GLY A 135 -6.51 7.01 2.02
C GLY A 135 -6.47 6.94 3.55
N MET A 136 -7.07 5.91 4.16
CA MET A 136 -7.06 5.74 5.62
C MET A 136 -5.68 5.39 6.16
N ILE A 137 -4.93 4.52 5.48
CA ILE A 137 -3.55 4.18 5.86
C ILE A 137 -2.67 5.43 5.82
N TYR A 138 -2.81 6.25 4.78
CA TYR A 138 -1.99 7.44 4.62
C TYR A 138 -2.31 8.52 5.67
N THR A 139 -3.60 8.78 5.94
CA THR A 139 -4.03 9.99 6.66
C THR A 139 -4.33 9.82 8.15
N ILE A 140 -4.74 8.63 8.63
CA ILE A 140 -5.26 8.47 10.00
C ILE A 140 -4.53 7.32 10.74
N GLY A 141 -3.66 7.67 11.70
CA GLY A 141 -2.85 6.70 12.45
C GLY A 141 -3.65 5.63 13.20
N GLU A 142 -4.79 5.98 13.82
CA GLU A 142 -5.64 5.01 14.52
C GLU A 142 -6.30 4.01 13.55
N MET A 143 -6.77 4.50 12.38
CA MET A 143 -7.37 3.63 11.35
C MET A 143 -6.33 2.73 10.71
N ARG A 144 -5.10 3.22 10.52
CA ARG A 144 -3.96 2.41 10.07
C ARG A 144 -3.75 1.20 10.98
N GLN A 145 -3.73 1.40 12.31
CA GLN A 145 -3.54 0.28 13.23
C GLN A 145 -4.69 -0.74 13.14
N ILE A 146 -5.93 -0.28 13.00
CA ILE A 146 -7.09 -1.19 12.82
C ILE A 146 -6.97 -1.96 11.50
N ILE A 147 -6.46 -1.35 10.43
CA ILE A 147 -6.22 -2.04 9.16
C ILE A 147 -5.17 -3.13 9.32
N ILE A 148 -4.09 -2.83 10.03
CA ILE A 148 -3.01 -3.77 10.30
C ILE A 148 -3.52 -4.93 11.17
N ASP A 149 -4.14 -4.62 12.32
CA ASP A 149 -4.66 -5.60 13.28
C ASP A 149 -5.79 -6.44 12.69
N GLY A 150 -6.59 -5.84 11.81
CA GLY A 150 -7.68 -6.49 11.08
C GLY A 150 -7.20 -7.39 9.93
N GLY A 151 -5.88 -7.54 9.74
CA GLY A 151 -5.30 -8.39 8.70
C GLY A 151 -5.41 -7.82 7.29
N GLY A 152 -5.61 -6.50 7.15
CA GLY A 152 -5.75 -5.83 5.86
C GLY A 152 -4.56 -6.06 4.95
N LEU A 153 -3.33 -5.93 5.47
CA LEU A 153 -2.10 -6.20 4.70
C LEU A 153 -1.98 -7.65 4.25
N SER A 154 -2.38 -8.61 5.09
CA SER A 154 -2.40 -10.02 4.73
C SER A 154 -3.45 -10.32 3.65
N THR A 155 -4.55 -9.56 3.60
CA THR A 155 -5.55 -9.64 2.53
C THR A 155 -5.02 -9.03 1.23
N ILE A 156 -4.34 -7.88 1.29
CA ILE A 156 -3.68 -7.26 0.13
C ILE A 156 -2.64 -8.20 -0.48
N LEU A 157 -1.80 -8.82 0.34
CA LEU A 157 -0.78 -9.78 -0.10
C LEU A 157 -1.38 -10.94 -0.91
N ARG A 158 -2.53 -11.47 -0.47
CA ARG A 158 -3.25 -12.56 -1.17
C ARG A 158 -3.97 -12.10 -2.43
N LEU A 159 -4.31 -10.82 -2.52
CA LEU A 159 -4.98 -10.21 -3.66
C LEU A 159 -4.02 -9.99 -4.84
N LEU A 160 -2.82 -9.47 -4.55
CA LEU A 160 -1.81 -9.10 -5.55
C LEU A 160 -1.61 -10.12 -6.69
N PRO A 161 -1.37 -11.41 -6.44
CA PRO A 161 -1.11 -12.37 -7.52
C PRO A 161 -2.35 -12.73 -8.37
N ARG A 162 -3.56 -12.36 -7.94
CA ARG A 162 -4.83 -12.78 -8.56
C ARG A 162 -5.56 -11.64 -9.24
N ALA A 163 -5.32 -10.42 -8.78
CA ALA A 163 -5.95 -9.20 -9.27
C ALA A 163 -5.57 -8.89 -10.73
N PRO A 164 -6.47 -8.25 -11.50
CA PRO A 164 -6.09 -7.64 -12.77
C PRO A 164 -5.17 -6.41 -12.54
N PRO A 165 -4.41 -5.96 -13.56
CA PRO A 165 -3.37 -4.92 -13.40
C PRO A 165 -3.79 -3.64 -12.67
N HIS A 166 -4.94 -3.06 -13.04
CA HIS A 166 -5.45 -1.84 -12.39
C HIS A 166 -5.73 -2.03 -10.89
N ILE A 167 -6.20 -3.22 -10.48
CA ILE A 167 -6.38 -3.56 -9.05
C ILE A 167 -5.04 -3.85 -8.38
N GLN A 168 -4.08 -4.42 -9.09
CA GLN A 168 -2.73 -4.64 -8.56
C GLN A 168 -2.05 -3.32 -8.24
N GLU A 169 -2.14 -2.32 -9.13
CA GLU A 169 -1.59 -0.98 -8.90
C GLU A 169 -2.22 -0.32 -7.67
N GLU A 170 -3.55 -0.35 -7.55
CA GLU A 170 -4.24 0.21 -6.38
C GLU A 170 -3.87 -0.52 -5.08
N ALA A 171 -3.74 -1.84 -5.13
CA ALA A 171 -3.26 -2.63 -4.00
C ALA A 171 -1.80 -2.33 -3.64
N LEU A 172 -0.94 -2.07 -4.62
CA LEU A 172 0.46 -1.67 -4.40
C LEU A 172 0.57 -0.27 -3.80
N HIS A 173 -0.34 0.66 -4.13
CA HIS A 173 -0.43 1.94 -3.42
C HIS A 173 -0.73 1.76 -1.94
N VAL A 174 -1.64 0.84 -1.59
CA VAL A 174 -1.90 0.48 -0.18
C VAL A 174 -0.62 -0.02 0.48
N VAL A 175 0.15 -0.90 -0.18
CA VAL A 175 1.44 -1.39 0.35
C VAL A 175 2.43 -0.24 0.55
N LEU A 176 2.63 0.59 -0.47
CA LEU A 176 3.57 1.72 -0.44
C LEU A 176 3.24 2.68 0.72
N ASN A 177 1.98 3.04 0.89
CA ASN A 177 1.56 3.95 1.96
C ASN A 177 1.57 3.28 3.34
N SER A 178 1.56 1.95 3.40
CA SER A 178 1.73 1.18 4.63
C SER A 178 3.19 1.07 5.07
N THR A 179 4.14 1.46 4.22
CA THR A 179 5.58 1.38 4.51
C THR A 179 6.21 2.76 4.54
N TYR A 180 5.70 3.71 3.76
CA TYR A 180 6.22 5.06 3.69
C TYR A 180 6.09 5.79 5.03
N SER A 181 7.23 6.28 5.55
CA SER A 181 7.34 7.06 6.80
C SER A 181 6.67 6.40 8.03
N GLN A 182 6.60 5.07 8.06
CA GLN A 182 6.03 4.32 9.18
C GLN A 182 7.05 4.03 10.27
N PRO A 183 6.59 3.84 11.53
CA PRO A 183 7.47 3.39 12.59
C PRO A 183 8.02 1.98 12.27
N ALA A 184 9.20 1.68 12.81
CA ALA A 184 9.99 0.53 12.39
C ALA A 184 9.31 -0.82 12.68
N ASP A 185 8.43 -0.88 13.67
CA ASP A 185 7.61 -2.04 14.02
C ASP A 185 6.58 -2.39 12.93
N VAL A 186 5.93 -1.40 12.33
CA VAL A 186 5.02 -1.58 11.20
C VAL A 186 5.76 -2.11 9.98
N LYS A 187 6.90 -1.49 9.64
CA LYS A 187 7.75 -1.98 8.55
C LYS A 187 8.21 -3.41 8.81
N GLN A 188 8.67 -3.71 10.02
CA GLN A 188 9.08 -5.06 10.41
C GLN A 188 7.94 -6.07 10.27
N PHE A 189 6.73 -5.72 10.72
CA PHE A 189 5.54 -6.55 10.54
C PHE A 189 5.24 -6.82 9.06
N VAL A 190 5.32 -5.81 8.19
CA VAL A 190 5.11 -5.97 6.74
C VAL A 190 6.15 -6.92 6.13
N LEU A 191 7.42 -6.86 6.58
CA LEU A 191 8.46 -7.80 6.18
C LEU A 191 8.17 -9.22 6.66
N ASP A 192 7.71 -9.39 7.89
CA ASP A 192 7.36 -10.70 8.46
C ASP A 192 6.16 -11.37 7.76
N LEU A 193 5.31 -10.59 7.07
CA LEU A 193 4.27 -11.11 6.19
C LEU A 193 4.80 -11.66 4.85
N GLY A 194 6.09 -11.48 4.53
CA GLY A 194 6.65 -11.90 3.23
C GLY A 194 6.29 -10.96 2.07
N MET A 195 6.03 -9.68 2.38
CA MET A 195 5.64 -8.68 1.37
C MET A 195 6.74 -8.46 0.32
N VAL A 196 8.02 -8.44 0.73
CA VAL A 196 9.16 -8.21 -0.17
C VAL A 196 9.23 -9.30 -1.24
N SER A 197 9.32 -10.56 -0.85
CA SER A 197 9.31 -11.70 -1.78
C SER A 197 8.09 -11.69 -2.72
N THR A 198 6.89 -11.47 -2.18
CA THR A 198 5.64 -11.50 -2.99
C THR A 198 5.61 -10.38 -4.03
N VAL A 199 6.03 -9.17 -3.66
CA VAL A 199 6.06 -8.03 -4.58
C VAL A 199 7.19 -8.18 -5.61
N ALA A 200 8.33 -8.77 -5.23
CA ALA A 200 9.41 -9.08 -6.17
C ALA A 200 8.97 -10.11 -7.24
N GLU A 201 8.28 -11.17 -6.82
CA GLU A 201 7.71 -12.16 -7.73
C GLU A 201 6.68 -11.53 -8.68
N LEU A 202 5.82 -10.65 -8.16
CA LEU A 202 4.86 -9.91 -8.98
C LEU A 202 5.58 -9.00 -9.99
N ALA A 203 6.66 -8.32 -9.60
CA ALA A 203 7.45 -7.48 -10.50
C ALA A 203 7.99 -8.28 -11.69
N ALA A 204 8.48 -9.50 -11.43
CA ALA A 204 8.98 -10.40 -12.48
C ALA A 204 7.87 -10.80 -13.45
N VAL A 205 6.72 -11.25 -12.92
CA VAL A 205 5.57 -11.66 -13.74
C VAL A 205 4.99 -10.50 -14.55
N ALA A 206 4.86 -9.31 -13.93
CA ALA A 206 4.36 -8.11 -14.59
C ALA A 206 5.27 -7.71 -15.76
N ARG A 207 6.59 -7.72 -15.55
CA ARG A 207 7.55 -7.40 -16.60
C ARG A 207 7.53 -8.42 -17.74
N GLU A 208 7.50 -9.72 -17.43
CA GLU A 208 7.39 -10.79 -18.44
C GLU A 208 6.13 -10.63 -19.32
N ARG A 209 5.07 -10.03 -18.77
CA ARG A 209 3.79 -9.75 -19.45
C ARG A 209 3.72 -8.40 -20.14
N GLY A 210 4.76 -7.57 -20.04
CA GLY A 210 4.76 -6.20 -20.57
C GLY A 210 3.84 -5.25 -19.79
N GLN A 211 3.50 -5.57 -18.55
CA GLN A 211 2.71 -4.71 -17.64
C GLN A 211 3.66 -3.77 -16.90
N LEU A 212 4.20 -2.79 -17.64
CA LEU A 212 5.31 -1.95 -17.15
C LEU A 212 4.89 -1.04 -15.99
N GLY A 213 3.65 -0.53 -15.97
CA GLY A 213 3.09 0.23 -14.85
C GLY A 213 3.10 -0.57 -13.54
N VAL A 214 2.49 -1.77 -13.53
CA VAL A 214 2.54 -2.70 -12.39
C VAL A 214 3.98 -3.01 -11.96
N ALA A 215 4.89 -3.28 -12.91
CA ALA A 215 6.28 -3.58 -12.59
C ALA A 215 7.00 -2.39 -11.92
N GLY A 216 6.80 -1.18 -12.44
CA GLY A 216 7.31 0.06 -11.85
C GLY A 216 6.78 0.30 -10.43
N MET A 217 5.48 0.08 -10.23
CA MET A 217 4.84 0.17 -8.91
C MET A 217 5.37 -0.88 -7.92
N CYS A 218 5.67 -2.10 -8.39
CA CYS A 218 6.32 -3.10 -7.56
C CYS A 218 7.71 -2.63 -7.12
N TYR A 219 8.53 -2.07 -8.02
CA TYR A 219 9.85 -1.54 -7.67
C TYR A 219 9.74 -0.38 -6.66
N ALA A 220 8.78 0.52 -6.82
CA ALA A 220 8.53 1.60 -5.86
C ALA A 220 8.16 1.06 -4.46
N ALA A 221 7.28 0.08 -4.39
CA ALA A 221 6.91 -0.57 -3.13
C ALA A 221 8.09 -1.29 -2.47
N ILE A 222 8.88 -2.05 -3.25
CA ILE A 222 10.09 -2.72 -2.76
C ILE A 222 11.12 -1.69 -2.27
N CYS A 223 11.29 -0.59 -3.00
CA CYS A 223 12.19 0.50 -2.61
C CYS A 223 11.83 1.05 -1.22
N SER A 224 10.55 1.34 -0.98
CA SER A 224 10.06 1.82 0.33
C SER A 224 10.26 0.80 1.47
N LEU A 225 10.12 -0.50 1.16
CA LEU A 225 10.36 -1.60 2.09
C LEU A 225 11.85 -1.79 2.42
N ALA A 226 12.72 -1.63 1.42
CA ALA A 226 14.16 -1.81 1.55
C ALA A 226 14.87 -0.61 2.18
N GLU A 227 14.35 0.60 1.98
CA GLU A 227 14.98 1.84 2.44
C GLU A 227 15.13 1.87 3.97
N GLY A 228 16.40 1.76 4.42
CA GLY A 228 16.78 1.72 5.83
C GLY A 228 16.63 0.36 6.51
N PHE A 229 16.30 -0.71 5.78
CA PHE A 229 16.04 -2.06 6.33
C PHE A 229 16.96 -3.11 5.70
N GLU A 230 18.11 -3.34 6.34
CA GLU A 230 19.11 -4.31 5.87
C GLU A 230 18.57 -5.73 5.68
N ARG A 231 17.58 -6.14 6.48
CA ARG A 231 16.91 -7.45 6.30
C ARG A 231 16.23 -7.56 4.94
N ALA A 232 15.49 -6.53 4.52
CA ALA A 232 14.83 -6.51 3.23
C ALA A 232 15.84 -6.48 2.08
N CYS A 233 16.90 -5.67 2.22
CA CYS A 233 18.00 -5.66 1.25
C CYS A 233 18.67 -7.03 1.12
N ALA A 234 18.90 -7.75 2.22
CA ALA A 234 19.49 -9.09 2.22
C ALA A 234 18.57 -10.13 1.55
N GLU A 235 17.26 -10.04 1.78
CA GLU A 235 16.26 -10.90 1.12
C GLU A 235 16.27 -10.68 -0.40
N LEU A 236 16.23 -9.41 -0.84
CA LEU A 236 16.29 -9.03 -2.25
C LEU A 236 17.62 -9.44 -2.91
N ALA A 237 18.73 -9.33 -2.17
CA ALA A 237 20.05 -9.73 -2.66
C ALA A 237 20.19 -11.25 -2.89
N ALA A 238 19.35 -12.05 -2.23
CA ALA A 238 19.30 -13.50 -2.43
C ALA A 238 18.52 -13.89 -3.69
N ASP A 239 17.68 -12.99 -4.22
CA ASP A 239 16.95 -13.19 -5.46
C ASP A 239 17.78 -12.73 -6.67
N SER A 240 18.61 -13.63 -7.19
CA SER A 240 19.41 -13.37 -8.40
C SER A 240 18.56 -12.99 -9.61
N ALA A 241 17.34 -13.51 -9.75
CA ALA A 241 16.50 -13.21 -10.90
C ALA A 241 16.03 -11.74 -10.85
N LEU A 242 15.63 -11.27 -9.67
CA LEU A 242 15.31 -9.86 -9.46
C LEU A 242 16.52 -8.96 -9.71
N ILE A 243 17.72 -9.32 -9.21
CA ILE A 243 18.92 -8.50 -9.41
C ILE A 243 19.29 -8.41 -10.89
N GLU A 244 19.26 -9.53 -11.63
CA GLU A 244 19.48 -9.54 -13.09
C GLU A 244 18.45 -8.68 -13.83
N GLN A 245 17.19 -8.81 -13.44
CA GLN A 245 16.09 -8.01 -13.97
C GLN A 245 16.33 -6.51 -13.72
N LEU A 246 16.75 -6.15 -12.52
CA LEU A 246 17.01 -4.76 -12.13
C LEU A 246 18.16 -4.15 -12.97
N VAL A 247 19.30 -4.85 -13.04
CA VAL A 247 20.46 -4.43 -13.84
C VAL A 247 20.10 -4.30 -15.33
N SER A 248 19.32 -5.26 -15.85
CA SER A 248 18.81 -5.21 -17.23
C SER A 248 17.90 -4.00 -17.46
N SER A 249 17.03 -3.65 -16.49
CA SER A 249 16.14 -2.48 -16.61
C SER A 249 16.95 -1.19 -16.67
N CYS A 250 17.94 -1.02 -15.79
CA CYS A 250 18.79 0.17 -15.76
C CYS A 250 19.66 0.31 -17.01
N SER A 251 19.99 -0.80 -17.68
CA SER A 251 20.76 -0.77 -18.94
C SER A 251 19.94 -0.22 -20.13
N ALA A 252 18.61 -0.17 -20.02
CA ALA A 252 17.73 0.36 -21.07
C ALA A 252 17.64 1.90 -21.07
N ILE A 253 18.26 2.58 -20.10
CA ILE A 253 18.28 4.04 -19.99
C ILE A 253 18.86 4.66 -21.27
N GLY A 254 18.10 5.55 -21.91
CA GLY A 254 18.54 6.32 -23.09
C GLY A 254 18.04 5.78 -24.45
N HIS A 255 17.30 4.69 -24.47
CA HIS A 255 16.52 4.29 -25.65
C HIS A 255 15.21 5.11 -25.73
N GLN A 256 14.69 5.35 -26.94
CA GLN A 256 13.37 5.98 -27.11
C GLN A 256 12.29 5.03 -26.60
N ALA A 257 11.97 5.16 -25.32
CA ALA A 257 11.02 4.35 -24.59
C ALA A 257 9.64 5.02 -24.55
N GLY A 258 8.59 4.24 -24.33
CA GLY A 258 7.27 4.78 -23.98
C GLY A 258 7.26 5.43 -22.59
N SER A 259 6.18 6.14 -22.25
CA SER A 259 6.01 6.78 -20.93
C SER A 259 6.15 5.77 -19.79
N ASP A 260 5.40 4.66 -19.86
CA ASP A 260 5.38 3.62 -18.82
C ASP A 260 6.73 2.91 -18.67
N GLU A 261 7.46 2.74 -19.77
CA GLU A 261 8.79 2.13 -19.74
C GLU A 261 9.79 3.07 -19.09
N THR A 262 9.69 4.37 -19.35
CA THR A 262 10.52 5.41 -18.71
C THR A 262 10.28 5.41 -17.21
N GLU A 263 9.01 5.46 -16.77
CA GLU A 263 8.67 5.46 -15.35
C GLU A 263 9.13 4.16 -14.65
N MET A 264 8.92 3.00 -15.28
CA MET A 264 9.38 1.72 -14.75
C MET A 264 10.92 1.69 -14.59
N VAL A 265 11.66 2.21 -15.57
CA VAL A 265 13.13 2.30 -15.53
C VAL A 265 13.61 3.27 -14.45
N GLU A 266 12.92 4.40 -14.24
CA GLU A 266 13.21 5.32 -13.14
C GLU A 266 13.05 4.64 -11.78
N ARG A 267 11.92 3.94 -11.55
CA ARG A 267 11.67 3.18 -10.31
C ARG A 267 12.66 2.03 -10.12
N ALA A 268 13.03 1.34 -11.19
CA ALA A 268 14.08 0.32 -11.15
C ALA A 268 15.43 0.92 -10.73
N THR A 269 15.75 2.11 -11.23
CA THR A 269 16.99 2.82 -10.90
C THR A 269 17.00 3.29 -9.45
N GLU A 270 15.88 3.79 -8.92
CA GLU A 270 15.73 4.13 -7.50
C GLU A 270 16.01 2.91 -6.61
N LEU A 271 15.36 1.77 -6.90
CA LEU A 271 15.58 0.53 -6.17
C LEU A 271 17.03 0.03 -6.29
N PHE A 272 17.62 0.13 -7.48
CA PHE A 272 19.03 -0.21 -7.70
C PHE A 272 19.95 0.58 -6.78
N LEU A 273 19.73 1.90 -6.67
CA LEU A 273 20.55 2.75 -5.81
C LEU A 273 20.37 2.40 -4.32
N VAL A 274 19.14 2.12 -3.87
CA VAL A 274 18.89 1.67 -2.50
C VAL A 274 19.66 0.38 -2.19
N LEU A 275 19.58 -0.61 -3.07
CA LEU A 275 20.28 -1.88 -2.89
C LEU A 275 21.80 -1.74 -3.02
N PHE A 276 22.29 -0.90 -3.94
CA PHE A 276 23.73 -0.67 -4.12
C PHE A 276 24.39 0.00 -2.91
N ASN A 277 23.62 0.85 -2.21
CA ASN A 277 24.06 1.51 -0.98
C ASN A 277 23.98 0.59 0.26
N SER A 278 23.26 -0.53 0.18
CA SER A 278 23.21 -1.52 1.25
C SER A 278 24.42 -2.48 1.22
N PRO A 279 25.16 -2.63 2.33
CA PRO A 279 26.23 -3.63 2.42
C PRO A 279 25.77 -5.06 2.11
N ALA A 280 24.52 -5.41 2.47
CA ALA A 280 23.96 -6.73 2.22
C ALA A 280 23.78 -7.03 0.73
N ALA A 281 23.34 -6.04 -0.06
CA ALA A 281 22.98 -6.24 -1.47
C ALA A 281 24.07 -5.85 -2.47
N LYS A 282 25.00 -4.96 -2.09
CA LYS A 282 26.06 -4.46 -2.97
C LYS A 282 26.86 -5.56 -3.67
N SER A 283 27.23 -6.62 -2.94
CA SER A 283 28.01 -7.72 -3.52
C SER A 283 27.23 -8.55 -4.55
N ALA A 284 25.90 -8.63 -4.42
CA ALA A 284 25.05 -9.31 -5.39
C ALA A 284 24.97 -8.47 -6.67
N ILE A 285 24.70 -7.16 -6.55
CA ILE A 285 24.64 -6.25 -7.70
C ILE A 285 25.93 -6.26 -8.53
N LEU A 286 27.09 -6.18 -7.86
CA LEU A 286 28.39 -6.21 -8.56
C LEU A 286 28.63 -7.53 -9.31
N ARG A 287 28.17 -8.67 -8.76
CA ARG A 287 28.30 -9.98 -9.42
C ARG A 287 27.47 -10.10 -10.69
N HIS A 288 26.35 -9.40 -10.76
CA HIS A 288 25.46 -9.38 -11.93
C HIS A 288 25.72 -8.23 -12.90
N GLY A 289 26.87 -7.54 -12.78
CA GLY A 289 27.31 -6.55 -13.76
C GLY A 289 26.69 -5.15 -13.60
N GLY A 290 26.30 -4.76 -12.39
CA GLY A 290 25.76 -3.42 -12.11
C GLY A 290 26.79 -2.25 -12.16
N LEU A 291 27.90 -2.36 -12.89
CA LEU A 291 28.90 -1.30 -13.08
C LEU A 291 29.02 -0.89 -14.54
#